data_AF-A0A8T2U357-F1
#
_entry.id   AF-A0A8T2U357-F1
#
_cell.length_a   1.000
_cell.length_b   1.000
_cell.length_c   1.000
_cell.angle_alpha   90.00
_cell.angle_beta   90.00
_cell.angle_gamma   90.00
#
_symmetry.space_group_name_H-M   'P 1'
#
loop_
_entity.id
_entity.type
_entity.pdbx_description
1 polymer ?
#
loop_
_entity_poly.entity_id
_entity_poly.type
_entity_poly.pdbx_seq_one_letter_code
_entity_poly.pdbx_strand_id
1 'polypeptide(L)'
;MLAAAVEQHTSHPIAMAVTKAAEALNIKLPTTTGHLTEPGHGALAEVNGKLVAVGLLEWVNGCCQNKTSDDIAVPNSPVSLEDLQSDLENKLSQKMGTMSISKSKTTVFVGMEGTGIIGAIAVTDTLRDDAKQTVSRLQDMNIEAIVLSGDREEAVASIANSMGIHEFHAGFKPKEKADFIKALQKQGHLVAMVGDGVNDAPALAAADVGMALKMQKRENAASDAASCILLGNSLSQVVEAVNLSQATILKVKQNLGWALAYNAVAIPVAAGALLPNFGFTMSPSVAGAMMALSSIIVVSNSLSLRLVKLSRPSN
;
A
#
# COMPACT_ATOMS: atom_id res chain seq x y z
N MET A 1 -4.74 -25.97 7.29
CA MET A 1 -4.71 -26.19 8.75
C MET A 1 -3.29 -26.42 9.24
N LEU A 2 -2.66 -27.56 8.90
CA LEU A 2 -1.30 -27.90 9.37
C LEU A 2 -0.25 -26.83 9.03
N ALA A 3 -0.24 -26.34 7.78
CA ALA A 3 0.67 -25.28 7.39
C ALA A 3 0.52 -24.00 8.23
N ALA A 4 -0.72 -23.56 8.47
CA ALA A 4 -1.00 -22.38 9.29
C ALA A 4 -0.62 -22.58 10.77
N ALA A 5 -0.70 -23.80 11.30
CA ALA A 5 -0.26 -24.12 12.65
C ALA A 5 1.27 -23.98 12.79
N VAL A 6 2.02 -24.49 11.81
CA VAL A 6 3.50 -24.36 11.77
C VAL A 6 3.90 -22.89 11.57
N GLU A 7 3.22 -22.18 10.67
CA GLU A 7 3.55 -20.82 10.25
C GLU A 7 3.12 -19.73 11.25
N GLN A 8 2.33 -20.04 12.29
CA GLN A 8 1.84 -19.05 13.27
C GLN A 8 2.96 -18.35 14.06
N HIS A 9 4.14 -18.97 14.14
CA HIS A 9 5.27 -18.47 14.93
C HIS A 9 6.37 -17.78 14.10
N THR A 10 6.17 -17.64 12.79
CA THR A 10 7.14 -17.00 11.88
C THR A 10 6.62 -15.66 11.36
N SER A 11 7.56 -14.73 11.18
CA SER A 11 7.30 -13.37 10.69
C SER A 11 7.43 -13.25 9.17
N HIS A 12 7.60 -14.36 8.45
CA HIS A 12 7.75 -14.34 7.01
C HIS A 12 6.44 -13.90 6.30
N PRO A 13 6.49 -13.09 5.21
CA PRO A 13 5.28 -12.65 4.51
C PRO A 13 4.38 -13.81 4.03
N ILE A 14 4.98 -14.92 3.60
CA ILE A 14 4.25 -16.13 3.20
C ILE A 14 3.52 -16.76 4.40
N ALA A 15 4.17 -16.82 5.56
CA ALA A 15 3.57 -17.31 6.81
C ALA A 15 2.31 -16.51 7.16
N MET A 16 2.42 -15.18 7.08
CA MET A 16 1.31 -14.26 7.30
C MET A 16 0.17 -14.48 6.31
N ALA A 17 0.48 -14.76 5.04
CA ALA A 17 -0.54 -15.06 4.03
C ALA A 17 -1.27 -16.38 4.33
N VAL A 18 -0.54 -17.43 4.72
CA VAL A 18 -1.10 -18.75 5.05
C VAL A 18 -1.97 -18.70 6.30
N THR A 19 -1.51 -18.02 7.35
CA THR A 19 -2.25 -17.82 8.61
C THR A 19 -3.51 -16.98 8.40
N LYS A 20 -3.42 -15.85 7.70
CA LYS A 20 -4.57 -15.02 7.36
C LYS A 20 -5.62 -15.77 6.53
N ALA A 21 -5.18 -16.62 5.60
CA ALA A 21 -6.10 -17.47 4.83
C ALA A 21 -6.82 -18.50 5.73
N ALA A 22 -6.13 -19.07 6.72
CA ALA A 22 -6.73 -19.99 7.68
C ALA A 22 -7.76 -19.29 8.60
N GLU A 23 -7.46 -18.07 9.04
CA GLU A 23 -8.39 -17.22 9.81
C GLU A 23 -9.64 -16.86 9.00
N ALA A 24 -9.48 -16.46 7.74
CA ALA A 24 -10.60 -16.15 6.84
C ALA A 24 -11.51 -17.36 6.60
N LEU A 25 -10.93 -18.57 6.62
CA LEU A 25 -11.67 -19.84 6.53
C LEU A 25 -12.17 -20.35 7.89
N ASN A 26 -11.97 -19.58 8.97
CA ASN A 26 -12.36 -19.90 10.34
C ASN A 26 -11.85 -21.27 10.83
N ILE A 27 -10.62 -21.62 10.44
CA ILE A 27 -9.98 -22.89 10.75
C ILE A 27 -9.39 -22.82 12.15
N LYS A 28 -9.80 -23.71 13.06
CA LYS A 28 -9.14 -23.88 14.36
C LYS A 28 -7.76 -24.52 14.16
N LEU A 29 -6.72 -23.84 14.61
CA LEU A 29 -5.35 -24.32 14.51
C LEU A 29 -5.03 -25.27 15.68
N PRO A 30 -4.41 -26.44 15.43
CA PRO A 30 -3.90 -27.31 16.49
C PRO A 30 -2.72 -26.65 17.20
N THR A 31 -2.51 -27.02 18.47
CA THR A 31 -1.34 -26.60 19.24
C THR A 31 -0.08 -27.23 18.68
N THR A 32 1.00 -26.46 18.68
CA THR A 32 2.30 -26.85 18.14
C THR A 32 3.40 -26.78 19.19
N THR A 33 4.40 -27.66 19.07
CA THR A 33 5.59 -27.70 19.92
C THR A 33 6.85 -27.81 19.06
N GLY A 34 8.03 -27.51 19.61
CA GLY A 34 9.31 -27.74 18.91
C GLY A 34 9.45 -26.97 17.59
N HIS A 35 9.51 -25.65 17.67
CA HIS A 35 9.57 -24.77 16.49
C HIS A 35 10.99 -24.58 15.98
N LEU A 36 11.18 -24.74 14.67
CA LEU A 36 12.40 -24.39 13.96
C LEU A 36 12.05 -23.60 12.70
N THR A 37 12.74 -22.48 12.48
CA THR A 37 12.67 -21.73 11.23
C THR A 37 14.07 -21.65 10.65
N GLU A 38 14.23 -22.13 9.42
CA GLU A 38 15.48 -22.09 8.70
C GLU A 38 15.39 -21.01 7.59
N PRO A 39 16.12 -19.89 7.75
CA PRO A 39 16.10 -18.81 6.78
C PRO A 39 16.42 -19.30 5.37
N GLY A 40 15.59 -18.89 4.40
CA GLY A 40 15.74 -19.28 2.99
C GLY A 40 15.17 -20.66 2.64
N HIS A 41 14.74 -21.47 3.61
CA HIS A 41 14.24 -22.82 3.37
C HIS A 41 12.78 -23.02 3.79
N GLY A 42 12.46 -22.77 5.07
CA GLY A 42 11.12 -23.05 5.60
C GLY A 42 11.00 -23.03 7.11
N ALA A 43 9.87 -23.52 7.59
CA ALA A 43 9.53 -23.68 9.01
C ALA A 43 9.08 -25.12 9.30
N LEU A 44 9.35 -25.57 10.52
CA LEU A 44 9.04 -26.91 11.00
C LEU A 44 8.53 -26.84 12.44
N ALA A 45 7.50 -27.63 12.73
CA ALA A 45 6.98 -27.78 14.09
C ALA A 45 6.36 -29.16 14.27
N GLU A 46 6.27 -29.60 15.52
CA GLU A 46 5.53 -30.78 15.91
C GLU A 46 4.05 -30.43 16.07
N VAL A 47 3.18 -31.17 15.37
CA VAL A 47 1.73 -31.01 15.41
C VAL A 47 1.11 -32.37 15.74
N ASN A 48 0.45 -32.48 16.90
CA ASN A 48 -0.16 -33.74 17.37
C ASN A 48 0.81 -34.93 17.39
N GLY A 49 2.07 -34.72 17.82
CA GLY A 49 3.07 -35.79 17.94
C GLY A 49 3.78 -36.19 16.63
N LYS A 50 3.59 -35.43 15.55
CA LYS A 50 4.28 -35.65 14.26
C LYS A 50 4.98 -34.39 13.81
N LEU A 51 6.16 -34.53 13.19
CA LEU A 51 6.84 -33.40 12.58
C LEU A 51 6.15 -32.98 11.28
N VAL A 52 5.88 -31.68 11.15
CA VAL A 52 5.30 -31.04 9.97
C VAL A 52 6.24 -29.95 9.48
N ALA A 53 6.58 -29.99 8.19
CA ALA A 53 7.45 -29.02 7.53
C ALA A 53 6.67 -28.20 6.50
N VAL A 54 6.96 -26.90 6.41
CA VAL A 54 6.42 -25.98 5.40
C VAL A 54 7.58 -25.20 4.78
N GLY A 55 7.75 -25.25 3.46
CA GLY A 55 8.87 -24.57 2.82
C GLY A 55 9.15 -24.98 1.37
N LEU A 56 10.40 -24.82 0.94
CA LEU A 56 10.89 -25.26 -0.37
C LEU A 56 10.78 -26.78 -0.49
N LEU A 57 10.51 -27.25 -1.72
CA LEU A 57 10.27 -28.66 -2.03
C LEU A 57 11.38 -29.58 -1.50
N GLU A 58 12.63 -29.30 -1.89
CA GLU A 58 13.78 -30.12 -1.54
C GLU A 58 14.00 -30.20 -0.03
N TRP A 59 13.81 -29.08 0.66
CA TRP A 59 13.98 -28.99 2.10
C TRP A 59 12.88 -29.76 2.84
N VAL A 60 11.60 -29.55 2.47
CA VAL A 60 10.47 -30.27 3.05
C VAL A 60 10.64 -31.77 2.86
N ASN A 61 11.09 -32.18 1.67
CA ASN A 61 11.35 -33.58 1.39
C ASN A 61 12.47 -34.14 2.29
N GLY A 62 13.58 -33.39 2.46
CA GLY A 62 14.66 -33.76 3.38
C GLY A 62 14.23 -33.85 4.85
N CYS A 63 13.36 -32.95 5.32
CA CYS A 63 12.81 -33.01 6.69
C CYS A 63 11.88 -34.20 6.89
N CYS A 64 11.21 -34.66 5.85
CA CYS A 64 10.29 -35.80 5.91
C CYS A 64 10.99 -37.15 5.65
N GLN A 65 12.21 -37.14 5.08
CA GLN A 65 13.03 -38.30 4.78
C GLN A 65 14.27 -38.34 5.69
N ASN A 66 14.15 -38.92 6.90
CA ASN A 66 15.18 -39.60 7.74
C ASN A 66 14.77 -39.49 9.23
N LYS A 67 14.67 -40.52 10.07
CA LYS A 67 15.45 -41.78 10.20
C LYS A 67 14.54 -42.97 10.58
N THR A 68 14.47 -43.99 9.73
CA THR A 68 14.33 -45.37 10.23
C THR A 68 15.62 -46.10 9.91
N SER A 69 16.47 -46.24 10.92
CA SER A 69 17.40 -47.36 11.01
C SER A 69 16.56 -48.63 11.09
N ASP A 70 16.29 -49.23 9.95
CA ASP A 70 16.22 -50.67 9.72
C ASP A 70 15.47 -50.94 8.41
N ASP A 71 16.06 -51.85 7.63
CA ASP A 71 15.56 -52.39 6.38
C ASP A 71 14.10 -52.83 6.45
N ILE A 72 13.15 -52.02 5.94
CA ILE A 72 11.91 -52.53 5.34
C ILE A 72 11.54 -51.62 4.16
N ALA A 73 11.65 -52.17 2.95
CA ALA A 73 11.07 -51.61 1.75
C ALA A 73 9.56 -51.41 1.95
N VAL A 74 9.10 -50.15 1.87
CA VAL A 74 7.68 -49.83 1.79
C VAL A 74 7.28 -49.81 0.31
N PRO A 75 6.39 -50.71 -0.15
CA PRO A 75 5.83 -50.65 -1.49
C PRO A 75 4.61 -49.71 -1.48
N ASN A 76 4.68 -48.62 -2.24
CA ASN A 76 3.66 -48.16 -3.20
C ASN A 76 3.64 -46.64 -3.38
N SER A 77 3.99 -46.26 -4.61
CA SER A 77 3.65 -45.05 -5.36
C SER A 77 3.92 -43.69 -4.70
N PRO A 78 5.03 -43.00 -5.05
CA PRO A 78 5.05 -41.56 -4.91
C PRO A 78 3.96 -41.01 -5.84
N VAL A 79 3.07 -40.16 -5.34
CA VAL A 79 2.42 -39.18 -6.22
C VAL A 79 3.58 -38.46 -6.89
N SER A 80 3.72 -38.62 -8.21
CA SER A 80 4.92 -38.10 -8.87
C SER A 80 4.94 -36.58 -8.69
N LEU A 81 6.09 -36.05 -8.27
CA LEU A 81 6.24 -34.66 -7.85
C LEU A 81 5.89 -33.68 -9.00
N GLU A 82 6.07 -34.15 -10.23
CA GLU A 82 5.72 -33.49 -11.48
C GLU A 82 4.18 -33.43 -11.67
N ASP A 83 3.46 -34.49 -11.29
CA ASP A 83 1.99 -34.50 -11.32
C ASP A 83 1.40 -33.51 -10.31
N LEU A 84 1.98 -33.36 -9.12
CA LEU A 84 1.48 -32.45 -8.09
C LEU A 84 1.70 -30.97 -8.43
N GLN A 85 2.87 -30.62 -8.99
CA GLN A 85 3.12 -29.27 -9.49
C GLN A 85 2.24 -28.96 -10.70
N SER A 86 2.16 -29.88 -11.68
CA SER A 86 1.34 -29.67 -12.87
C SER A 86 -0.16 -29.63 -12.55
N ASP A 87 -0.67 -30.44 -11.62
CA ASP A 87 -2.06 -30.35 -11.16
C ASP A 87 -2.37 -29.02 -10.48
N LEU A 88 -1.44 -28.50 -9.67
CA LEU A 88 -1.58 -27.19 -9.04
C LEU A 88 -1.55 -26.07 -10.07
N GLU A 89 -0.60 -26.10 -11.01
CA GLU A 89 -0.52 -25.15 -12.10
C GLU A 89 -1.78 -25.18 -12.98
N ASN A 90 -2.29 -26.38 -13.29
CA ASN A 90 -3.50 -26.59 -14.06
C ASN A 90 -4.74 -26.09 -13.31
N LYS A 91 -4.93 -26.46 -12.04
CA LYS A 91 -6.06 -26.00 -11.20
C LYS A 91 -6.03 -24.50 -10.97
N LEU A 92 -4.85 -23.90 -10.80
CA LEU A 92 -4.68 -22.46 -10.67
C LEU A 92 -4.99 -21.75 -12.00
N SER A 93 -4.54 -22.29 -13.12
CA SER A 93 -4.82 -21.75 -14.46
C SER A 93 -6.32 -21.83 -14.80
N GLN A 94 -7.00 -22.90 -14.40
CA GLN A 94 -8.46 -23.04 -14.57
C GLN A 94 -9.25 -22.08 -13.68
N LYS A 95 -8.84 -21.90 -12.42
CA LYS A 95 -9.56 -21.06 -11.46
C LYS A 95 -9.31 -19.56 -11.66
N MET A 96 -8.21 -19.19 -12.33
CA MET A 96 -7.85 -17.80 -12.64
C MET A 96 -8.34 -17.29 -14.01
N GLY A 97 -8.95 -18.13 -14.84
CA GLY A 97 -9.42 -17.74 -16.18
C GLY A 97 -8.29 -17.32 -17.12
N THR A 98 -8.64 -17.06 -18.38
CA THR A 98 -7.77 -16.71 -19.52
C THR A 98 -7.06 -15.34 -19.39
N MET A 99 -6.49 -15.04 -18.23
CA MET A 99 -5.55 -13.93 -18.05
C MET A 99 -4.20 -14.50 -17.66
N SER A 100 -3.34 -14.63 -18.66
CA SER A 100 -1.90 -14.89 -18.53
C SER A 100 -1.22 -13.67 -17.89
N ILE A 101 -1.48 -13.45 -16.60
CA ILE A 101 -0.69 -12.56 -15.76
C ILE A 101 0.47 -13.41 -15.27
N SER A 102 1.70 -13.03 -15.63
CA SER A 102 2.94 -13.54 -15.01
C SER A 102 3.01 -13.03 -13.56
N LYS A 103 2.07 -13.48 -12.72
CA LYS A 103 2.09 -13.21 -11.28
C LYS A 103 3.31 -13.89 -10.69
N SER A 104 4.00 -13.22 -9.78
CA SER A 104 4.94 -13.90 -8.87
C SER A 104 4.15 -14.91 -8.05
N LYS A 105 4.21 -16.18 -8.48
CA LYS A 105 3.64 -17.31 -7.78
C LYS A 105 4.73 -17.88 -6.90
N THR A 106 4.54 -17.80 -5.59
CA THR A 106 5.42 -18.48 -4.65
C THR A 106 4.70 -19.71 -4.14
N THR A 107 5.17 -20.88 -4.55
CA THR A 107 4.64 -22.17 -4.10
C THR A 107 5.47 -22.66 -2.92
N VAL A 108 4.81 -22.94 -1.79
CA VAL A 108 5.40 -23.64 -0.65
C VAL A 108 4.78 -25.01 -0.50
N PHE A 109 5.60 -26.00 -0.13
CA PHE A 109 5.19 -27.38 0.07
C PHE A 109 4.94 -27.64 1.54
N VAL A 110 4.03 -28.56 1.83
CA VAL A 110 3.70 -29.01 3.18
C VAL A 110 3.99 -30.50 3.25
N GLY A 111 4.84 -30.90 4.19
CA GLY A 111 5.22 -32.28 4.42
C GLY A 111 4.93 -32.71 5.86
N MET A 112 4.75 -34.01 6.04
CA MET A 112 4.56 -34.63 7.34
C MET A 112 5.40 -35.90 7.45
N GLU A 113 6.00 -36.08 8.62
CA GLU A 113 6.78 -37.25 8.98
C GLU A 113 6.02 -38.57 8.73
N GLY A 114 6.71 -39.54 8.12
CA GLY A 114 6.18 -40.84 7.74
C GLY A 114 5.18 -40.83 6.58
N THR A 115 4.79 -39.66 6.07
CA THR A 115 3.85 -39.50 4.94
C THR A 115 4.50 -38.83 3.72
N GLY A 116 5.53 -38.02 3.94
CA GLY A 116 6.15 -37.23 2.88
C GLY A 116 5.35 -35.96 2.59
N ILE A 117 5.32 -35.53 1.33
CA ILE A 117 4.61 -34.32 0.92
C ILE A 117 3.11 -34.57 0.92
N ILE A 118 2.38 -33.76 1.68
CA ILE A 118 0.92 -33.88 1.86
C ILE A 118 0.16 -32.77 1.12
N GLY A 119 0.86 -31.78 0.56
CA GLY A 119 0.26 -30.75 -0.29
C GLY A 119 1.19 -29.61 -0.61
N ALA A 120 0.66 -28.63 -1.34
CA ALA A 120 1.34 -27.37 -1.62
C ALA A 120 0.35 -26.20 -1.58
N ILE A 121 0.87 -25.03 -1.25
CA ILE A 121 0.14 -23.76 -1.15
C ILE A 121 0.82 -22.78 -2.09
N ALA A 122 0.06 -22.29 -3.07
CA ALA A 122 0.50 -21.19 -3.92
C ALA A 122 0.04 -19.86 -3.33
N VAL A 123 0.99 -18.96 -3.08
CA VAL A 123 0.74 -17.58 -2.69
C VAL A 123 1.03 -16.70 -3.90
N THR A 124 0.10 -15.79 -4.20
CA THR A 124 0.25 -14.84 -5.29
C THR A 124 0.02 -13.44 -4.75
N ASP A 125 0.84 -12.49 -5.16
CA ASP A 125 0.52 -11.09 -4.91
C ASP A 125 -0.69 -10.69 -5.75
N THR A 126 -1.64 -9.99 -5.13
CA THR A 126 -2.87 -9.53 -5.76
C THR A 126 -2.92 -8.02 -5.69
N LEU A 127 -3.22 -7.40 -6.83
CA LEU A 127 -3.49 -5.98 -6.87
C LEU A 127 -4.67 -5.64 -5.97
N ARG A 128 -4.60 -4.47 -5.35
CA ARG A 128 -5.72 -3.92 -4.56
C ARG A 128 -6.88 -3.61 -5.51
N ASP A 129 -8.09 -3.88 -5.04
CA ASP A 129 -9.32 -3.73 -5.84
C ASP A 129 -9.51 -2.28 -6.33
N ASP A 130 -9.07 -1.30 -5.54
CA ASP A 130 -9.19 0.13 -5.82
C ASP A 130 -8.01 0.71 -6.63
N ALA A 131 -6.95 -0.08 -6.90
CA ALA A 131 -5.73 0.42 -7.54
C ALA A 131 -6.01 0.96 -8.94
N LYS A 132 -6.68 0.16 -9.79
CA LYS A 132 -6.98 0.54 -11.18
C LYS A 132 -7.86 1.79 -11.25
N GLN A 133 -8.89 1.87 -10.41
CA GLN A 133 -9.76 3.04 -10.35
C GLN A 133 -9.00 4.28 -9.86
N THR A 134 -8.11 4.12 -8.88
CA THR A 134 -7.29 5.22 -8.35
C THR A 134 -6.37 5.78 -9.42
N VAL A 135 -5.65 4.93 -10.15
CA VAL A 135 -4.76 5.34 -11.25
C VAL A 135 -5.54 6.07 -12.34
N SER A 136 -6.68 5.53 -12.77
CA SER A 136 -7.54 6.18 -13.76
C SER A 136 -7.97 7.57 -13.31
N ARG A 137 -8.38 7.74 -12.05
CA ARG A 137 -8.79 9.05 -11.51
C ARG A 137 -7.63 10.04 -11.42
N LEU A 138 -6.41 9.59 -11.12
CA LEU A 138 -5.23 10.45 -11.15
C LEU A 138 -4.92 10.91 -12.57
N GLN A 139 -5.01 10.00 -13.54
CA GLN A 139 -4.83 10.32 -14.97
C GLN A 139 -5.91 11.30 -15.46
N ASP A 140 -7.17 11.15 -15.05
CA ASP A 140 -8.26 12.09 -15.33
C ASP A 140 -7.98 13.50 -14.77
N MET A 141 -7.16 13.59 -13.72
CA MET A 141 -6.70 14.85 -13.12
C MET A 141 -5.42 15.40 -13.79
N ASN A 142 -4.98 14.80 -14.91
CA ASN A 142 -3.70 15.07 -15.58
C ASN A 142 -2.47 14.84 -14.68
N ILE A 143 -2.56 13.87 -13.77
CA ILE A 143 -1.44 13.44 -12.94
C ILE A 143 -0.91 12.12 -13.51
N GLU A 144 0.33 12.14 -13.96
CA GLU A 144 1.02 10.98 -14.47
C GLU A 144 1.39 10.02 -13.33
N ALA A 145 1.11 8.73 -13.53
CA ALA A 145 1.44 7.68 -12.59
C ALA A 145 2.62 6.86 -13.12
N ILE A 146 3.63 6.64 -12.27
CA ILE A 146 4.83 5.85 -12.58
C ILE A 146 4.99 4.77 -11.50
N VAL A 147 5.30 3.53 -11.89
CA VAL A 147 5.57 2.44 -10.93
C VAL A 147 7.07 2.26 -10.71
N LEU A 148 7.51 2.28 -9.46
CA LEU A 148 8.89 1.99 -9.06
C LEU A 148 8.96 0.75 -8.17
N SER A 149 9.53 -0.35 -8.67
CA SER A 149 9.63 -1.61 -7.93
C SER A 149 11.05 -2.21 -7.95
N GLY A 150 11.36 -2.98 -6.90
CA GLY A 150 12.56 -3.81 -6.84
C GLY A 150 12.39 -5.18 -7.49
N ASP A 151 11.17 -5.52 -7.92
CA ASP A 151 10.85 -6.80 -8.55
C ASP A 151 11.38 -6.91 -9.98
N ARG A 152 11.26 -8.11 -10.55
CA ARG A 152 11.64 -8.42 -11.93
C ARG A 152 10.73 -7.69 -12.92
N GLU A 153 11.32 -7.27 -14.04
CA GLU A 153 10.66 -6.47 -15.08
C GLU A 153 9.34 -7.08 -15.57
N GLU A 154 9.29 -8.38 -15.83
CA GLU A 154 8.07 -9.09 -16.28
C GLU A 154 6.89 -8.91 -15.32
N ALA A 155 7.15 -8.98 -14.00
CA ALA A 155 6.10 -8.83 -12.99
C ALA A 155 5.61 -7.38 -12.92
N VAL A 156 6.53 -6.42 -12.93
CA VAL A 156 6.22 -4.99 -12.86
C VAL A 156 5.47 -4.54 -14.12
N ALA A 157 5.92 -4.96 -15.30
CA ALA A 157 5.28 -4.68 -16.58
C ALA A 157 3.84 -5.21 -16.61
N SER A 158 3.63 -6.44 -16.14
CA SER A 158 2.28 -7.03 -16.07
C SER A 158 1.35 -6.23 -15.15
N ILE A 159 1.86 -5.74 -14.02
CA ILE A 159 1.10 -4.92 -13.08
C ILE A 159 0.79 -3.55 -13.70
N ALA A 160 1.79 -2.86 -14.24
CA ALA A 160 1.63 -1.55 -14.87
C ALA A 160 0.59 -1.58 -15.99
N ASN A 161 0.69 -2.57 -16.89
CA ASN A 161 -0.25 -2.76 -17.99
C ASN A 161 -1.69 -2.99 -17.51
N SER A 162 -1.87 -3.79 -16.44
CA SER A 162 -3.22 -4.07 -15.91
C SER A 162 -3.92 -2.83 -15.34
N MET A 163 -3.13 -1.84 -14.90
CA MET A 163 -3.60 -0.56 -14.34
C MET A 163 -3.62 0.58 -15.35
N GLY A 164 -3.13 0.35 -16.59
CA GLY A 164 -3.04 1.40 -17.61
C GLY A 164 -1.91 2.41 -17.36
N ILE A 165 -0.83 1.99 -16.71
CA ILE A 165 0.36 2.81 -16.46
C ILE A 165 1.37 2.58 -17.60
N HIS A 166 1.80 3.67 -18.24
CA HIS A 166 2.69 3.62 -19.39
C HIS A 166 4.18 3.57 -19.02
N GLU A 167 4.55 4.16 -17.88
CA GLU A 167 5.95 4.25 -17.45
C GLU A 167 6.15 3.48 -16.13
N PHE A 168 7.12 2.56 -16.13
CA PHE A 168 7.48 1.78 -14.96
C PHE A 168 8.97 1.46 -14.95
N HIS A 169 9.52 1.27 -13.76
CA HIS A 169 10.90 0.86 -13.55
C HIS A 169 10.98 -0.30 -12.56
N ALA A 170 11.71 -1.33 -12.95
CA ALA A 170 11.89 -2.58 -12.21
C ALA A 170 13.34 -2.74 -11.74
N GLY A 171 13.56 -3.62 -10.76
CA GLY A 171 14.88 -3.92 -10.22
C GLY A 171 15.54 -2.78 -9.43
N PHE A 172 14.81 -1.72 -9.07
CA PHE A 172 15.37 -0.58 -8.36
C PHE A 172 15.67 -0.90 -6.89
N LYS A 173 16.88 -0.57 -6.47
CA LYS A 173 17.27 -0.49 -5.05
C LYS A 173 16.66 0.75 -4.39
N PRO A 174 16.54 0.77 -3.04
CA PRO A 174 16.01 1.92 -2.30
C PRO A 174 16.61 3.28 -2.70
N LYS A 175 17.94 3.33 -2.90
CA LYS A 175 18.64 4.55 -3.32
C LYS A 175 18.29 4.98 -4.74
N GLU A 176 18.17 4.03 -5.66
CA GLU A 176 17.85 4.30 -7.07
C GLU A 176 16.44 4.87 -7.22
N LYS A 177 15.48 4.41 -6.40
CA LYS A 177 14.14 5.03 -6.33
C LYS A 177 14.21 6.51 -5.96
N ALA A 178 14.99 6.86 -4.93
CA ALA A 178 15.14 8.25 -4.49
C ALA A 178 15.89 9.11 -5.52
N ASP A 179 16.91 8.55 -6.19
CA ASP A 179 17.66 9.25 -7.23
C ASP A 179 16.80 9.50 -8.48
N PHE A 180 15.91 8.57 -8.82
CA PHE A 180 14.93 8.73 -9.90
C PHE A 180 13.94 9.87 -9.61
N ILE A 181 13.39 9.94 -8.39
CA ILE A 181 12.52 11.05 -7.96
C ILE A 181 13.24 12.39 -8.13
N LYS A 182 14.50 12.50 -7.70
CA LYS A 182 15.30 13.72 -7.88
C LYS A 182 15.54 14.06 -9.34
N ALA A 183 15.64 13.07 -10.22
CA ALA A 183 15.79 13.29 -11.65
C ALA A 183 14.51 13.91 -12.25
N LEU A 184 13.33 13.40 -11.89
CA LEU A 184 12.04 13.98 -12.28
C LEU A 184 11.87 15.42 -11.75
N GLN A 185 12.24 15.66 -10.50
CA GLN A 185 12.21 17.00 -9.90
C GLN A 185 13.11 17.99 -10.65
N LYS A 186 14.31 17.55 -11.07
CA LYS A 186 15.22 18.38 -11.89
C LYS A 186 14.66 18.70 -13.28
N GLN A 187 13.76 17.87 -13.80
CA GLN A 187 13.05 18.13 -15.04
C GLN A 187 11.86 19.09 -14.86
N GLY A 188 11.59 19.52 -13.61
CA GLY A 188 10.53 20.48 -13.27
C GLY A 188 9.21 19.84 -12.85
N HIS A 189 9.15 18.51 -12.68
CA HIS A 189 7.97 17.85 -12.17
C HIS A 189 7.87 17.98 -10.65
N LEU A 190 6.64 18.17 -10.14
CA LEU A 190 6.33 17.99 -8.73
C LEU A 190 5.98 16.52 -8.49
N VAL A 191 6.71 15.86 -7.60
CA VAL A 191 6.63 14.42 -7.42
C VAL A 191 6.00 14.07 -6.07
N ALA A 192 4.89 13.33 -6.11
CA ALA A 192 4.35 12.65 -4.95
C ALA A 192 4.76 11.16 -4.99
N MET A 193 5.32 10.65 -3.91
CA MET A 193 5.70 9.23 -3.78
C MET A 193 4.73 8.53 -2.83
N VAL A 194 4.19 7.38 -3.25
CA VAL A 194 3.33 6.54 -2.41
C VAL A 194 4.06 5.21 -2.13
N GLY A 195 4.18 4.81 -0.87
CA GLY A 195 4.84 3.57 -0.48
C GLY A 195 4.37 3.07 0.89
N ASP A 196 4.68 1.82 1.22
CA ASP A 196 4.20 1.16 2.45
C ASP A 196 5.34 0.71 3.39
N GLY A 197 6.59 0.77 2.93
CA GLY A 197 7.70 0.05 3.54
C GLY A 197 8.90 0.89 3.99
N VAL A 198 9.67 0.32 4.91
CA VAL A 198 11.00 0.81 5.34
C VAL A 198 11.94 1.03 4.15
N ASN A 199 11.82 0.18 3.11
CA ASN A 199 12.61 0.26 1.89
C ASN A 199 12.31 1.50 1.03
N ASP A 200 11.11 2.10 1.18
CA ASP A 200 10.71 3.27 0.42
C ASP A 200 10.92 4.57 1.21
N ALA A 201 11.33 4.50 2.48
CA ALA A 201 11.56 5.68 3.31
C ALA A 201 12.52 6.71 2.67
N PRO A 202 13.65 6.34 2.04
CA PRO A 202 14.50 7.30 1.34
C PRO A 202 13.81 7.97 0.14
N ALA A 203 12.96 7.24 -0.57
CA ALA A 203 12.21 7.75 -1.73
C ALA A 203 11.06 8.66 -1.27
N LEU A 204 10.34 8.28 -0.22
CA LEU A 204 9.30 9.09 0.42
C LEU A 204 9.84 10.43 0.91
N ALA A 205 11.01 10.43 1.55
CA ALA A 205 11.67 11.64 2.03
C ALA A 205 12.23 12.52 0.91
N ALA A 206 12.54 11.94 -0.26
CA ALA A 206 13.07 12.69 -1.41
C ALA A 206 11.98 13.37 -2.25
N ALA A 207 10.75 12.85 -2.20
CA ALA A 207 9.61 13.41 -2.92
C ALA A 207 9.17 14.78 -2.36
N ASP A 208 8.50 15.58 -3.18
CA ASP A 208 7.87 16.84 -2.72
C ASP A 208 6.74 16.54 -1.73
N VAL A 209 6.05 15.42 -1.92
CA VAL A 209 5.06 14.88 -0.99
C VAL A 209 5.25 13.37 -0.85
N GLY A 210 5.77 12.93 0.30
CA GLY A 210 5.81 11.51 0.66
C GLY A 210 4.48 11.07 1.30
N MET A 211 3.86 10.02 0.77
CA MET A 211 2.60 9.44 1.27
C MET A 211 2.82 7.98 1.69
N ALA A 212 2.70 7.70 2.99
CA ALA A 212 2.86 6.34 3.51
C ALA A 212 1.50 5.63 3.67
N LEU A 213 1.38 4.41 3.17
CA LEU A 213 0.22 3.53 3.41
C LEU A 213 0.41 2.76 4.71
N LYS A 214 -0.45 3.00 5.70
CA LYS A 214 -0.37 2.32 6.99
C LYS A 214 -1.21 1.03 7.00
N MET A 215 -0.53 -0.10 6.75
CA MET A 215 -1.13 -1.44 6.71
C MET A 215 -1.35 -2.07 8.09
N GLN A 216 -0.54 -1.69 9.10
CA GLN A 216 -0.58 -2.29 10.43
C GLN A 216 -0.41 -1.26 11.54
N LYS A 217 -0.76 -1.66 12.77
CA LYS A 217 -0.72 -0.82 13.98
C LYS A 217 0.69 -0.55 14.51
N ARG A 218 1.74 -1.21 13.97
CA ARG A 218 3.14 -0.94 14.34
C ARG A 218 3.68 0.29 13.61
N GLU A 219 4.53 1.02 14.30
CA GLU A 219 5.27 2.17 13.78
C GLU A 219 6.35 1.66 12.83
N ASN A 220 6.36 2.19 11.60
CA ASN A 220 7.31 1.82 10.55
C ASN A 220 8.09 3.08 10.14
N ALA A 221 9.38 2.94 9.80
CA ALA A 221 10.23 4.05 9.37
C ALA A 221 9.68 4.86 8.17
N ALA A 222 8.81 4.25 7.35
CA ALA A 222 8.10 4.94 6.27
C ALA A 222 7.13 6.03 6.78
N SER A 223 6.50 5.81 7.93
CA SER A 223 5.59 6.78 8.54
C SER A 223 6.32 8.02 9.06
N ASP A 224 7.55 7.86 9.56
CA ASP A 224 8.36 8.98 10.05
C ASP A 224 8.94 9.82 8.91
N ALA A 225 9.18 9.21 7.75
CA ALA A 225 9.72 9.87 6.57
C ALA A 225 8.65 10.56 5.70
N ALA A 226 7.37 10.19 5.84
CA ALA A 226 6.29 10.68 5.00
C ALA A 226 5.65 11.97 5.51
N SER A 227 5.25 12.84 4.59
CA SER A 227 4.48 14.06 4.88
C SER A 227 3.01 13.77 5.19
N CYS A 228 2.48 12.67 4.65
CA CYS A 228 1.09 12.26 4.81
C CYS A 228 1.01 10.75 5.09
N ILE A 229 0.12 10.35 6.00
CA ILE A 229 -0.13 8.94 6.32
C ILE A 229 -1.56 8.60 5.89
N LEU A 230 -1.69 7.66 4.97
CA LEU A 230 -2.96 7.12 4.51
C LEU A 230 -3.40 6.01 5.47
N LEU A 231 -4.60 6.17 6.03
CA LEU A 231 -5.09 5.29 7.09
C LEU A 231 -5.86 4.11 6.49
N GLY A 232 -5.52 2.90 6.90
CA GLY A 232 -6.15 1.69 6.37
C GLY A 232 -5.61 1.31 4.98
N ASN A 233 -6.28 0.36 4.35
CA ASN A 233 -5.78 -0.36 3.18
C ASN A 233 -6.33 0.18 1.85
N SER A 234 -6.52 1.49 1.70
CA SER A 234 -7.15 2.10 0.51
C SER A 234 -6.23 3.11 -0.19
N LEU A 235 -5.94 2.86 -1.47
CA LEU A 235 -5.23 3.78 -2.38
C LEU A 235 -6.12 4.95 -2.83
N SER A 236 -7.45 4.82 -2.76
CA SER A 236 -8.39 5.91 -3.13
C SER A 236 -8.11 7.21 -2.37
N GLN A 237 -7.55 7.09 -1.16
CA GLN A 237 -7.19 8.22 -0.31
C GLN A 237 -6.13 9.12 -0.92
N VAL A 238 -5.29 8.63 -1.85
CA VAL A 238 -4.36 9.48 -2.61
C VAL A 238 -5.15 10.52 -3.40
N VAL A 239 -6.16 10.08 -4.14
CA VAL A 239 -7.03 10.96 -4.94
C VAL A 239 -7.82 11.90 -4.03
N GLU A 240 -8.30 11.42 -2.88
CA GLU A 240 -9.01 12.26 -1.90
C GLU A 240 -8.11 13.35 -1.33
N ALA A 241 -6.86 13.03 -1.01
CA ALA A 241 -5.88 14.00 -0.51
C ALA A 241 -5.57 15.07 -1.55
N VAL A 242 -5.40 14.70 -2.82
CA VAL A 242 -5.18 15.66 -3.92
C VAL A 242 -6.40 16.57 -4.09
N ASN A 243 -7.62 16.02 -4.11
CA ASN A 243 -8.84 16.82 -4.22
C ASN A 243 -9.01 17.77 -3.04
N LEU A 244 -8.74 17.31 -1.82
CA LEU A 244 -8.80 18.13 -0.62
C LEU A 244 -7.77 19.27 -0.68
N SER A 245 -6.55 18.99 -1.14
CA SER A 245 -5.49 19.99 -1.32
C SER A 245 -5.94 21.08 -2.31
N GLN A 246 -6.45 20.69 -3.48
CA GLN A 246 -6.94 21.63 -4.48
C GLN A 246 -8.09 22.50 -3.95
N ALA A 247 -9.07 21.89 -3.26
CA ALA A 247 -10.17 22.62 -2.65
C ALA A 247 -9.69 23.59 -1.56
N THR A 248 -8.69 23.19 -0.77
CA THR A 248 -8.09 24.03 0.27
C THR A 248 -7.38 25.25 -0.34
N ILE A 249 -6.56 25.04 -1.38
CA ILE A 249 -5.88 26.14 -2.08
C ILE A 249 -6.88 27.10 -2.71
N LEU A 250 -7.99 26.60 -3.25
CA LEU A 250 -9.07 27.45 -3.75
C LEU A 250 -9.65 28.35 -2.65
N LYS A 251 -9.90 27.81 -1.45
CA LYS A 251 -10.37 28.60 -0.29
C LYS A 251 -9.33 29.62 0.18
N VAL A 252 -8.05 29.26 0.19
CA VAL A 252 -6.96 30.21 0.50
C VAL A 252 -6.95 31.36 -0.49
N LYS A 253 -7.02 31.09 -1.80
CA LYS A 253 -7.08 32.12 -2.84
C LYS A 253 -8.31 33.03 -2.69
N GLN A 254 -9.47 32.47 -2.38
CA GLN A 254 -10.69 33.24 -2.12
C GLN A 254 -10.54 34.17 -0.91
N ASN A 255 -10.00 33.65 0.20
CA ASN A 255 -9.78 34.42 1.42
C ASN A 255 -8.77 35.55 1.19
N LEU A 256 -7.68 35.28 0.46
CA LEU A 256 -6.70 36.30 0.11
C LEU A 256 -7.31 37.36 -0.82
N GLY A 257 -8.11 36.95 -1.81
CA GLY A 257 -8.84 37.86 -2.68
C GLY A 257 -9.76 38.79 -1.89
N TRP A 258 -10.50 38.26 -0.92
CA TRP A 258 -11.34 39.07 -0.01
C TRP A 258 -10.53 40.05 0.83
N ALA A 259 -9.41 39.60 1.42
CA ALA A 259 -8.55 40.46 2.22
C ALA A 259 -7.97 41.62 1.40
N LEU A 260 -7.55 41.36 0.16
CA LEU A 260 -7.03 42.38 -0.75
C LEU A 260 -8.13 43.36 -1.19
N ALA A 261 -9.30 42.86 -1.59
CA ALA A 261 -10.43 43.69 -2.01
C ALA A 261 -10.89 44.62 -0.88
N TYR A 262 -11.00 44.09 0.34
CA TYR A 262 -11.32 44.87 1.52
C TYR A 262 -10.33 46.00 1.76
N ASN A 263 -9.03 45.70 1.79
CA ASN A 263 -7.98 46.71 2.02
C ASN A 263 -7.92 47.75 0.90
N ALA A 264 -8.15 47.34 -0.35
CA ALA A 264 -8.20 48.24 -1.50
C ALA A 264 -9.31 49.29 -1.38
N VAL A 265 -10.42 48.98 -0.69
CA VAL A 265 -11.50 49.93 -0.42
C VAL A 265 -11.25 50.70 0.89
N ALA A 266 -10.86 50.02 1.96
CA ALA A 266 -10.71 50.61 3.27
C ALA A 266 -9.59 51.67 3.34
N ILE A 267 -8.46 51.45 2.65
CA ILE A 267 -7.32 52.38 2.67
C ILE A 267 -7.68 53.74 2.02
N PRO A 268 -8.21 53.82 0.79
CA PRO A 268 -8.65 55.10 0.21
C PRO A 268 -9.73 55.80 1.04
N VAL A 269 -10.67 55.04 1.60
CA VAL A 269 -11.73 55.59 2.45
C VAL A 269 -11.13 56.20 3.73
N ALA A 270 -10.18 55.52 4.38
CA ALA A 270 -9.47 56.05 5.54
C ALA A 270 -8.57 57.25 5.19
N ALA A 271 -7.98 57.27 3.99
CA ALA A 271 -7.20 58.39 3.47
C ALA A 271 -8.05 59.62 3.08
N GLY A 272 -9.38 59.54 3.20
CA GLY A 272 -10.28 60.67 2.98
C GLY A 272 -10.87 60.77 1.58
N ALA A 273 -10.85 59.71 0.78
CA ALA A 273 -11.46 59.72 -0.57
C ALA A 273 -12.96 60.08 -0.55
N LEU A 274 -13.69 59.78 0.53
CA LEU A 274 -15.11 60.09 0.69
C LEU A 274 -15.39 61.45 1.37
N LEU A 275 -14.34 62.13 1.84
CA LEU A 275 -14.44 63.39 2.57
C LEU A 275 -15.04 64.55 1.75
N PRO A 276 -14.64 64.78 0.47
CA PRO A 276 -15.15 65.92 -0.30
C PRO A 276 -16.63 65.78 -0.71
N ASN A 277 -17.12 64.56 -0.95
CA ASN A 277 -18.49 64.36 -1.45
C ASN A 277 -19.48 63.93 -0.36
N PHE A 278 -19.02 63.25 0.69
CA PHE A 278 -19.89 62.67 1.73
C PHE A 278 -19.55 63.15 3.14
N GLY A 279 -18.50 63.96 3.33
CA GLY A 279 -18.06 64.42 4.65
C GLY A 279 -17.63 63.28 5.59
N PHE A 280 -17.39 62.08 5.06
CA PHE A 280 -17.13 60.88 5.85
C PHE A 280 -15.63 60.68 6.07
N THR A 281 -15.25 60.42 7.33
CA THR A 281 -13.92 59.96 7.74
C THR A 281 -14.04 58.61 8.42
N MET A 282 -13.10 57.71 8.14
CA MET A 282 -13.11 56.39 8.76
C MET A 282 -12.60 56.48 10.21
N SER A 283 -13.50 56.31 11.18
CA SER A 283 -13.11 56.26 12.60
C SER A 283 -12.45 54.92 12.95
N PRO A 284 -11.61 54.87 14.01
CA PRO A 284 -11.04 53.62 14.50
C PRO A 284 -12.09 52.55 14.86
N SER A 285 -13.28 52.96 15.32
CA SER A 285 -14.37 52.03 15.64
C SER A 285 -14.99 51.39 14.39
N VAL A 286 -15.20 52.15 13.32
CA VAL A 286 -15.70 51.63 12.04
C VAL A 286 -14.68 50.69 11.41
N ALA A 287 -13.39 51.06 11.44
CA ALA A 287 -12.31 50.18 10.99
C ALA A 287 -12.27 48.85 11.79
N GLY A 288 -12.43 48.92 13.11
CA GLY A 288 -12.50 47.74 13.97
C GLY A 288 -13.70 46.84 13.65
N ALA A 289 -14.89 47.41 13.46
CA ALA A 289 -16.09 46.65 13.09
C ALA A 289 -15.93 45.96 11.72
N MET A 290 -15.37 46.66 10.74
CA MET A 290 -15.11 46.12 9.42
C MET A 290 -14.07 44.99 9.43
N MET A 291 -13.02 45.09 10.26
CA MET A 291 -12.04 44.02 10.46
C MET A 291 -12.66 42.76 11.07
N ALA A 292 -13.56 42.92 12.05
CA ALA A 292 -14.29 41.81 12.65
C ALA A 292 -15.20 41.09 11.63
N LEU A 293 -15.96 41.86 10.83
CA LEU A 293 -16.82 41.30 9.77
C LEU A 293 -16.01 40.54 8.72
N SER A 294 -14.85 41.08 8.30
CA SER A 294 -13.95 40.39 7.38
C SER A 294 -13.49 39.04 7.93
N SER A 295 -13.21 38.96 9.23
CA SER A 295 -12.77 37.73 9.87
C SER A 295 -13.88 36.67 9.88
N ILE A 296 -15.13 37.07 10.15
CA ILE A 296 -16.29 36.18 10.09
C ILE A 296 -16.49 35.61 8.67
N ILE A 297 -16.34 36.44 7.64
CA ILE A 297 -16.48 36.01 6.23
C ILE A 297 -15.39 34.98 5.88
N VAL A 298 -14.13 35.26 6.22
CA VAL A 298 -12.99 34.35 5.95
C VAL A 298 -13.15 33.02 6.69
N VAL A 299 -13.55 33.05 7.97
CA VAL A 299 -13.78 31.83 8.76
C VAL A 299 -14.95 31.04 8.19
N SER A 300 -16.06 31.71 7.85
CA SER A 300 -17.24 31.06 7.27
C SER A 300 -16.92 30.40 5.92
N ASN A 301 -16.17 31.09 5.06
CA ASN A 301 -15.73 30.53 3.78
C ASN A 301 -14.80 29.32 3.98
N SER A 302 -13.90 29.38 4.95
CA SER A 302 -13.01 28.26 5.28
C SER A 302 -13.78 27.05 5.81
N LEU A 303 -14.81 27.28 6.65
CA LEU A 303 -15.66 26.20 7.19
C LEU A 303 -16.48 25.49 6.11
N SER A 304 -16.80 26.17 4.99
CA SER A 304 -17.49 25.52 3.87
C SER A 304 -16.68 24.37 3.24
N LEU A 305 -15.37 24.29 3.48
CA LEU A 305 -14.54 23.15 3.08
C LEU A 305 -15.02 21.83 3.69
N ARG A 306 -15.67 21.86 4.87
CA ARG A 306 -16.28 20.67 5.50
C ARG A 306 -17.40 20.04 4.67
N LEU A 307 -17.97 20.79 3.72
CA LEU A 307 -19.03 20.32 2.83
C LEU A 307 -18.48 19.62 1.58
N VAL A 308 -17.16 19.67 1.35
CA VAL A 308 -16.53 18.92 0.26
C VAL A 308 -16.68 17.43 0.55
N LYS A 309 -17.46 16.74 -0.29
CA LYS A 309 -17.66 15.30 -0.19
C LYS A 309 -16.38 14.58 -0.60
N LEU A 310 -15.61 14.13 0.37
CA LEU A 310 -14.64 13.05 0.16
C LEU A 310 -15.43 11.75 0.06
N SER A 311 -15.12 10.91 -0.94
CA SER A 311 -15.76 9.59 -1.06
C SER A 311 -15.47 8.81 0.21
N ARG A 312 -16.49 8.45 0.99
CA ARG A 312 -16.26 7.67 2.21
C ARG A 312 -15.73 6.30 1.80
N PRO A 313 -14.68 5.77 2.45
CA PRO A 313 -14.33 4.37 2.28
C PRO A 313 -15.56 3.53 2.66
N SER A 314 -15.91 2.57 1.81
CA SER A 314 -16.91 1.56 2.13
C SER A 314 -16.38 0.75 3.33
N ASN A 315 -17.08 0.86 4.46
CA ASN A 315 -16.85 0.03 5.64
C ASN A 315 -17.14 -1.44 5.34
#